data_AF-A0A7Z2GMR5-F1
#
_entry.id   AF-A0A7Z2GMR5-F1
#
_cell.length_a   1.000
_cell.length_b   1.000
_cell.length_c   1.000
_cell.angle_alpha   90.00
_cell.angle_beta   90.00
_cell.angle_gamma   90.00
#
_symmetry.space_group_name_H-M   'P 1'
#
loop_
_entity.id
_entity.type
_entity.pdbx_description
1 polymer ?
#
loop_
_entity_poly.entity_id
_entity_poly.type
_entity_poly.pdbx_seq_one_letter_code
_entity_poly.pdbx_strand_id
1 'polypeptide(L)' 'MFDLDGEARERLIVWIKRRMEEYAITLEELEAFIAESEKLPKYRDAYGNSWNGEGDMPTWLLRYKHAGQDIEHFRC' A
#
# COMPACT_ATOMS: atom_id res chain seq x y z
N MET A 1 -9.03 -9.89 -27.01
CA MET A 1 -8.80 -8.49 -26.61
C MET A 1 -9.62 -8.31 -25.36
N PHE A 2 -8.94 -8.20 -24.23
CA PHE A 2 -9.50 -8.49 -22.92
C PHE A 2 -9.72 -7.15 -22.20
N ASP A 3 -10.98 -6.71 -22.14
CA ASP A 3 -11.43 -5.68 -21.20
C ASP A 3 -11.44 -6.25 -19.77
N LEU A 4 -10.26 -6.67 -19.28
CA LEU A 4 -10.09 -7.41 -18.02
C LEU A 4 -10.20 -6.54 -16.77
N ASP A 5 -10.10 -5.21 -16.89
CA ASP A 5 -10.02 -4.35 -15.71
C ASP A 5 -11.37 -4.19 -15.00
N GLY A 6 -12.49 -4.18 -15.76
CA GLY A 6 -13.84 -4.10 -15.20
C GLY A 6 -14.26 -5.40 -14.50
N GLU A 7 -14.16 -6.53 -15.20
CA GLU A 7 -14.53 -7.84 -14.66
C GLU A 7 -13.63 -8.27 -13.50
N ALA A 8 -12.32 -8.00 -13.55
CA ALA A 8 -11.41 -8.32 -12.46
C ALA A 8 -11.73 -7.49 -11.21
N ARG A 9 -12.04 -6.20 -11.37
CA ARG A 9 -12.44 -5.32 -10.26
C ARG A 9 -13.74 -5.79 -9.63
N GLU A 10 -14.75 -6.14 -10.42
CA GLU A 10 -16.02 -6.63 -9.91
C GLU A 10 -15.86 -7.94 -9.12
N ARG A 11 -15.07 -8.88 -9.66
CA ARG A 11 -14.76 -10.14 -8.96
C ARG A 11 -14.01 -9.91 -7.66
N LEU A 12 -13.08 -8.95 -7.63
CA LEU A 12 -12.35 -8.59 -6.42
C LEU A 12 -13.30 -8.01 -5.36
N ILE A 13 -14.23 -7.13 -5.75
CA ILE A 13 -15.22 -6.56 -4.83
C ILE A 13 -16.10 -7.66 -4.23
N VAL A 14 -16.59 -8.60 -5.04
CA VAL A 14 -17.37 -9.74 -4.55
C VAL A 14 -16.57 -10.59 -3.58
N TRP A 15 -15.29 -10.83 -3.88
CA TRP A 15 -14.40 -11.59 -3.00
C TRP A 15 -14.17 -10.88 -1.65
N ILE A 16 -13.93 -9.57 -1.66
CA ILE A 16 -13.75 -8.77 -0.43
C ILE A 16 -15.03 -8.83 0.42
N LYS A 17 -16.20 -8.60 -0.18
CA LYS A 17 -17.49 -8.65 0.55
C LYS A 17 -17.72 -10.00 1.21
N ARG A 18 -17.46 -11.10 0.50
CA ARG A 18 -17.57 -12.45 1.07
C ARG A 18 -16.62 -12.68 2.25
N ARG A 19 -15.40 -12.14 2.17
CA ARG A 19 -14.43 -12.22 3.28
C ARG A 19 -14.87 -11.39 4.49
N MET A 20 -15.44 -10.22 4.25
CA MET A 20 -16.02 -9.41 5.31
C MET A 20 -17.13 -10.17 6.04
N GLU A 21 -18.02 -10.83 5.30
CA GLU A 21 -19.07 -11.68 5.88
C GLU A 21 -18.49 -12.89 6.66
N GLU A 22 -17.49 -13.59 6.09
CA GLU A 22 -16.85 -14.76 6.71
C GLU A 22 -16.21 -14.45 8.07
N TYR A 23 -15.60 -13.27 8.19
CA TYR A 23 -14.87 -12.86 9.38
C TYR A 23 -15.63 -11.84 10.24
N ALA A 24 -16.90 -11.56 9.91
CA ALA A 24 -17.72 -10.54 10.56
C ALA A 24 -17.04 -9.15 10.64
N ILE A 25 -16.27 -8.80 9.60
CA ILE A 25 -15.59 -7.50 9.49
C ILE A 25 -16.64 -6.46 9.03
N THR A 26 -16.83 -5.41 9.82
CA THR A 26 -17.70 -4.30 9.43
C THR A 26 -17.01 -3.36 8.46
N LEU A 27 -17.79 -2.52 7.77
CA LEU A 27 -17.22 -1.52 6.88
C LEU A 27 -16.35 -0.52 7.65
N GLU A 28 -16.79 -0.13 8.85
CA GLU A 28 -16.08 0.80 9.73
C GLU A 28 -14.74 0.23 10.20
N GLU A 29 -14.68 -1.06 10.52
CA GLU A 29 -13.43 -1.74 10.87
C GLU A 29 -12.45 -1.79 9.69
N LEU A 30 -12.97 -2.06 8.48
CA LEU A 30 -12.17 -2.05 7.26
C LEU A 30 -11.64 -0.65 6.95
N GLU A 31 -12.49 0.38 7.06
CA GLU A 31 -12.09 1.79 6.89
C GLU A 31 -11.03 2.22 7.90
N ALA A 32 -11.22 1.88 9.18
CA ALA A 32 -10.25 2.17 10.24
C ALA A 32 -8.89 1.49 9.98
N PHE A 33 -8.91 0.24 9.52
CA PHE A 33 -7.70 -0.50 9.18
C PHE A 33 -6.95 0.12 7.99
N ILE A 34 -7.68 0.51 6.93
CA ILE A 34 -7.07 1.18 5.77
C ILE A 34 -6.45 2.51 6.20
N ALA A 35 -7.17 3.33 6.96
CA ALA A 35 -6.66 4.61 7.45
C ALA A 35 -5.42 4.45 8.35
N GLU A 36 -5.35 3.37 9.13
CA GLU A 36 -4.14 3.06 9.91
C GLU A 36 -3.00 2.57 9.02
N SER A 37 -3.29 1.75 8.01
CA SER A 37 -2.29 1.25 7.07
C SER A 37 -1.61 2.35 6.26
N GLU A 38 -2.32 3.45 5.95
CA GLU A 38 -1.77 4.60 5.24
C GLU A 38 -0.71 5.37 6.06
N LYS A 39 -0.77 5.26 7.39
CA LYS A 39 0.23 5.85 8.29
C LYS A 39 1.49 5.00 8.40
N LEU A 40 1.42 3.72 8.03
CA LEU A 40 2.57 2.83 8.09
C LEU A 40 3.64 3.26 7.08
N PRO A 41 4.92 3.21 7.45
CA PRO A 41 5.99 3.53 6.51
C PRO A 41 6.03 2.47 5.40
N LYS A 42 5.82 2.92 4.17
CA LYS A 42 5.93 2.09 2.96
C LYS A 42 7.38 1.82 2.59
N TYR A 43 8.29 2.72 2.95
CA TYR A 43 9.71 2.60 2.68
C TYR A 43 10.52 2.75 3.97
N ARG A 44 11.57 1.96 4.15
CA ARG A 44 12.49 2.00 5.28
C ARG A 44 13.92 1.62 4.87
N ASP A 45 14.92 2.23 5.49
CA ASP A 45 16.33 1.84 5.33
C ASP A 45 16.93 1.21 6.61
N ALA A 46 18.16 0.71 6.50
CA ALA A 46 18.90 0.11 7.63
C ALA A 46 19.30 1.12 8.72
N TYR A 47 19.20 2.41 8.44
CA TYR A 47 19.55 3.49 9.37
C TYR A 47 18.35 3.99 10.17
N GLY A 48 17.18 3.35 10.00
CA GLY A 48 15.96 3.69 10.73
C GLY A 48 15.17 4.83 10.10
N ASN A 49 15.52 5.29 8.91
CA ASN A 49 14.70 6.25 8.17
C ASN A 49 13.47 5.55 7.61
N SER A 50 12.34 6.25 7.60
CA SER A 50 11.09 5.69 7.11
C SER A 50 10.25 6.73 6.39
N TRP A 51 9.48 6.30 5.40
CA TRP A 51 8.59 7.17 4.64
C TRP A 51 7.32 6.42 4.23
N ASN A 52 6.15 7.02 4.50
CA ASN A 52 4.84 6.44 4.15
C ASN A 52 4.49 6.62 2.66
N GLY A 53 5.36 7.24 1.86
CA GLY A 53 5.11 7.51 0.45
C GLY A 53 4.26 8.76 0.20
N GLU A 54 3.92 9.52 1.24
CA GLU A 54 3.16 10.77 1.12
C GLU A 54 4.08 12.00 1.26
N GLY A 55 3.73 13.06 0.54
CA GLY A 55 4.50 14.30 0.50
C GLY A 55 5.80 14.20 -0.31
N ASP A 56 6.73 15.11 -0.05
CA ASP A 56 8.00 15.15 -0.75
C ASP A 56 8.90 13.97 -0.38
N MET A 57 9.57 13.40 -1.39
CA MET A 57 10.52 12.32 -1.18
C MET A 57 11.65 12.80 -0.26
N PRO A 58 11.91 12.12 0.87
CA PRO A 58 12.91 12.58 1.82
C PRO A 58 14.32 12.45 1.26
N THR A 59 15.22 13.29 1.77
CA THR A 59 16.60 13.40 1.26
C THR A 59 17.37 12.08 1.28
N TRP A 60 17.13 11.21 2.27
CA TRP A 60 17.77 9.89 2.34
C TRP A 60 17.39 9.01 1.15
N LEU A 61 16.11 8.98 0.76
CA LEU A 61 15.61 8.17 -0.35
C LEU A 61 16.02 8.78 -1.71
N LEU A 62 16.04 10.12 -1.80
CA LEU A 62 16.55 10.82 -2.99
C LEU A 62 18.02 10.48 -3.27
N ARG A 63 18.88 10.41 -2.24
CA ARG A 63 20.29 10.04 -2.41
C ARG A 63 20.45 8.66 -3.05
N TYR A 64 19.69 7.68 -2.59
CA TYR A 64 19.71 6.33 -3.15
C TYR A 64 19.18 6.29 -4.58
N LYS A 65 18.09 7.01 -4.85
CA LYS A 65 17.55 7.17 -6.21
C LYS A 65 18.57 7.81 -7.16
N HIS A 66 19.27 8.86 -6.73
CA HIS A 66 20.33 9.50 -7.52
C HIS A 66 21.56 8.61 -7.72
N ALA A 67 21.82 7.68 -6.80
CA ALA A 67 22.83 6.64 -6.96
C ALA A 67 22.39 5.50 -7.91
N GLY A 68 21.20 5.57 -8.49
CA GLY A 68 20.67 4.59 -9.44
C GLY A 68 20.02 3.37 -8.79
N GLN A 69 19.81 3.40 -7.47
CA GLN A 69 19.06 2.33 -6.80
C GLN A 69 17.56 2.50 -6.99
N ASP A 70 16.88 1.38 -7.14
CA ASP A 70 15.41 1.35 -7.15
C ASP A 70 14.87 1.57 -5.74
N ILE A 71 13.90 2.49 -5.61
CA ILE A 71 13.24 2.78 -4.34
C ILE A 71 12.47 1.56 -3.81
N GLU A 72 12.06 0.64 -4.69
CA GLU A 72 11.38 -0.60 -4.32
C GLU A 72 12.26 -1.49 -3.44
N HIS A 73 13.58 -1.33 -3.48
CA HIS A 73 14.49 -2.04 -2.56
C HIS A 73 14.26 -1.68 -1.09
N PHE A 74 13.69 -0.50 -0.83
CA PHE A 74 13.42 0.00 0.52
C PHE A 74 11.98 -0.27 0.95
N ARG A 75 11.14 -0.92 0.13
CA ARG A 75 9.73 -1.17 0.46
C ARG A 75 9.60 -2.15 1.64
N CYS A 76 8.74 -1.83 2.61
CA CYS A 76 8.38 -2.67 3.75
C CYS A 76 7.22 -3.62 3.45
#